data_AF-A0A5E3W996-F1
#
_entry.id   AF-A0A5E3W996-F1
#
_cell.length_a   1.000
_cell.length_b   1.000
_cell.length_c   1.000
_cell.angle_alpha   90.00
_cell.angle_beta   90.00
_cell.angle_gamma   90.00
#
_symmetry.space_group_name_H-M   'P 1'
#
loop_
_entity.id
_entity.type
_entity.pdbx_description
1 polymer ?
#
loop_
_entity_poly.entity_id
_entity_poly.type
_entity_poly.pdbx_seq_one_letter_code
_entity_poly.pdbx_strand_id
1 'polypeptide(L)'
;MADTKVASPPPPPAMTPGKIAMSRSLGAAFLAHQVEQLEKTVDARSGYAPRGRNNGRRPPNTNNNNYNGRGPKIAVRGGGFTPARQERNEKDADIVVVDASVLIHALGQVKKWCREGREEIIIVPLEALNTLDLLKKGTSVLAQRARAASRALEAQVGVNPRMRVQQDNAFVLWDSINLAASPEGETVQPAPEWLRRTICCAQYEATETGKVDEKKPKVIFATLAHAPVLPRAPSPPNTGDSPVPLPVPQANKHEPRATGVLVSYWARRAGLTVHPVEPSAEPGPYTNGHAPTYGNGTANGNRRHSSSEEESRPNTQRGPPRRRIVTAPDTAEKTRPLVERPPAVKAMMDSVAQPSRAIRVLARGEKLEP
;
A
#
# COMPACT_ATOMS: atom_id res chain seq x y z
N MET A 1 44.37 -9.54 -54.49
CA MET A 1 44.50 -10.47 -53.35
C MET A 1 45.34 -9.77 -52.31
N ALA A 2 44.71 -9.24 -51.25
CA ALA A 2 45.39 -8.55 -50.15
C ALA A 2 45.10 -9.35 -48.87
N ASP A 3 46.15 -9.96 -48.32
CA ASP A 3 46.10 -10.74 -47.09
C ASP A 3 46.03 -9.82 -45.87
N THR A 4 44.86 -9.75 -45.24
CA THR A 4 44.67 -9.10 -43.93
C THR A 4 45.02 -10.10 -42.83
N LYS A 5 46.22 -9.95 -42.27
CA LYS A 5 46.71 -10.70 -41.11
C LYS A 5 46.00 -10.21 -39.84
N VAL A 6 45.09 -11.02 -39.28
CA VAL A 6 44.38 -10.75 -38.04
C VAL A 6 45.36 -10.86 -36.85
N ALA A 7 45.61 -9.75 -36.17
CA ALA A 7 46.46 -9.69 -34.99
C ALA A 7 45.74 -10.29 -33.77
N SER A 8 46.45 -11.12 -33.01
CA SER A 8 45.97 -11.76 -31.78
C SER A 8 45.78 -10.73 -30.65
N PRO A 9 44.73 -10.86 -29.81
CA PRO A 9 44.49 -9.94 -28.72
C PRO A 9 45.57 -10.05 -27.63
N PRO A 10 45.92 -8.93 -26.95
CA PRO A 10 46.92 -8.92 -25.89
C PRO A 10 46.46 -9.70 -24.64
N PRO A 11 47.40 -10.29 -23.88
CA PRO A 11 47.08 -11.02 -22.66
C PRO A 11 46.51 -10.07 -21.57
N PRO A 12 45.59 -10.56 -20.72
CA PRO A 12 45.00 -9.74 -19.68
C PRO A 12 46.04 -9.32 -18.62
N PRO A 13 45.89 -8.12 -18.04
CA PRO A 13 46.85 -7.60 -17.06
C PRO A 13 46.84 -8.44 -15.78
N ALA A 14 48.05 -8.85 -15.34
CA ALA A 14 48.24 -9.58 -14.09
C ALA A 14 47.74 -8.75 -12.89
N MET A 15 46.85 -9.32 -12.07
CA MET A 15 46.32 -8.65 -10.88
C MET A 15 47.43 -8.49 -9.83
N THR A 16 47.55 -7.29 -9.26
CA THR A 16 48.51 -7.02 -8.19
C THR A 16 48.14 -7.78 -6.91
N PRO A 17 49.11 -8.22 -6.09
CA PRO A 17 48.85 -8.96 -4.84
C PRO A 17 47.86 -8.27 -3.89
N GLY A 18 47.83 -6.93 -3.86
CA GLY A 18 46.88 -6.16 -3.07
C GLY A 18 45.41 -6.31 -3.52
N LYS A 19 45.16 -6.43 -4.83
CA LYS A 19 43.80 -6.68 -5.35
C LYS A 19 43.31 -8.09 -5.01
N ILE A 20 44.22 -9.07 -4.97
CA ILE A 20 43.92 -10.45 -4.56
C ILE A 20 43.62 -10.51 -3.05
N ALA A 21 44.38 -9.78 -2.23
CA ALA A 21 44.11 -9.71 -0.79
C ALA A 21 42.76 -9.05 -0.50
N MET A 22 42.43 -7.96 -1.20
CA MET A 22 41.16 -7.25 -1.05
C MET A 22 39.96 -8.06 -1.56
N SER A 23 40.11 -8.78 -2.67
CA SER A 23 39.04 -9.66 -3.17
C SER A 23 38.79 -10.83 -2.21
N ARG A 24 39.84 -11.38 -1.59
CA ARG A 24 39.73 -12.40 -0.55
C ARG A 24 39.09 -11.86 0.73
N SER A 25 39.46 -10.66 1.19
CA SER A 25 38.86 -10.07 2.40
C SER A 25 37.38 -9.73 2.20
N LEU A 26 36.99 -9.21 1.02
CA LEU A 26 35.60 -8.97 0.66
C LEU A 26 34.81 -10.28 0.57
N GLY A 27 35.40 -11.33 -0.03
CA GLY A 27 34.80 -12.66 -0.08
C GLY A 27 34.56 -13.26 1.31
N ALA A 28 35.56 -13.16 2.21
CA ALA A 28 35.44 -13.68 3.57
C ALA A 28 34.40 -12.92 4.40
N ALA A 29 34.34 -11.59 4.30
CA ALA A 29 33.34 -10.77 4.99
C ALA A 29 31.92 -11.09 4.51
N PHE A 30 31.75 -11.31 3.20
CA PHE A 30 30.48 -11.73 2.61
C PHE A 30 30.03 -13.10 3.14
N LEU A 31 30.94 -14.08 3.22
CA LEU A 31 30.65 -15.40 3.77
C LEU A 31 30.31 -15.33 5.27
N ALA A 32 31.04 -14.53 6.06
CA ALA A 32 30.75 -14.33 7.48
C ALA A 32 29.33 -13.77 7.70
N HIS A 33 28.93 -12.77 6.91
CA HIS A 33 27.57 -12.22 6.95
C HIS A 33 26.51 -13.24 6.51
N GLN A 34 26.81 -14.14 5.56
CA GLN A 34 25.90 -15.23 5.21
C GLN A 34 25.71 -16.24 6.34
N VAL A 35 26.79 -16.59 7.05
CA VAL A 35 26.72 -17.48 8.22
C VAL A 35 25.87 -16.83 9.32
N GLU A 36 26.05 -15.54 9.61
CA GLU A 36 25.26 -14.82 10.60
C GLU A 36 23.75 -14.80 10.26
N GLN A 37 23.39 -14.66 8.97
CA GLN A 37 22.00 -14.74 8.54
C GLN A 37 21.42 -16.16 8.64
N LEU A 38 22.24 -17.19 8.39
CA LEU A 38 21.85 -18.58 8.57
C LEU A 38 21.61 -18.89 10.05
N GLU A 39 22.48 -18.42 10.95
CA GLU A 39 22.31 -18.58 12.39
C GLU A 39 20.99 -17.92 12.86
N LYS A 40 20.72 -16.67 12.45
CA LYS A 40 19.45 -15.98 12.74
C LYS A 40 18.21 -16.72 12.22
N THR A 41 18.29 -17.37 11.07
CA THR A 41 17.15 -18.09 10.48
C THR A 41 16.94 -19.49 11.06
N VAL A 42 18.00 -20.16 11.52
CA VAL A 42 17.91 -21.43 12.25
C VAL A 42 17.30 -21.21 13.63
N ASP A 43 17.70 -20.15 14.35
CA ASP A 43 17.11 -19.79 15.64
C ASP A 43 15.61 -19.48 15.54
N ALA A 44 15.19 -18.83 14.44
CA ALA A 44 13.78 -18.56 14.17
C ALA A 44 12.96 -19.82 13.83
N ARG A 45 13.60 -20.91 13.36
CA ARG A 45 12.94 -22.18 13.01
C ARG A 45 12.92 -23.22 14.13
N SER A 46 13.80 -23.11 15.14
CA SER A 46 13.84 -24.05 16.27
C SER A 46 12.76 -23.81 17.34
N GLY A 47 11.83 -22.87 17.12
CA GLY A 47 10.69 -22.56 17.99
C GLY A 47 9.44 -23.42 17.76
N TYR A 48 9.56 -24.72 17.45
CA TYR A 48 8.42 -25.65 17.46
C TYR A 48 8.02 -25.96 18.91
N ALA A 49 7.30 -25.04 19.55
CA ALA A 49 6.49 -25.37 20.71
C ALA A 49 5.37 -26.33 20.27
N PRO A 50 5.23 -27.53 20.87
CA PRO A 50 4.19 -28.47 20.49
C PRO A 50 2.82 -27.87 20.85
N ARG A 51 2.00 -27.63 19.82
CA ARG A 51 0.59 -27.25 19.99
C ARG A 51 -0.17 -28.38 20.67
N GLY A 52 -0.28 -28.28 22.00
CA GLY A 52 -1.21 -29.06 22.79
C GLY A 52 -2.65 -28.81 22.32
N ARG A 53 -3.30 -29.87 21.85
CA ARG A 53 -4.76 -29.96 21.69
C ARG A 53 -5.42 -29.66 23.03
N ASN A 54 -6.01 -28.48 23.19
CA ASN A 54 -6.97 -28.24 24.26
C ASN A 54 -8.39 -28.24 23.66
N ASN A 55 -8.90 -29.46 23.50
CA ASN A 55 -10.32 -29.73 23.38
C ASN A 55 -10.99 -29.35 24.70
N GLY A 56 -11.99 -28.49 24.62
CA GLY A 56 -13.22 -28.55 25.43
C GLY A 56 -13.06 -28.50 26.95
N ARG A 57 -13.36 -27.32 27.52
CA ARG A 57 -14.25 -27.18 28.69
C ARG A 57 -14.54 -25.70 28.90
N ARG A 58 -15.67 -25.25 28.35
CA ARG A 58 -16.39 -24.08 28.86
C ARG A 58 -16.87 -24.44 30.27
N PRO A 59 -16.48 -23.74 31.34
CA PRO A 59 -17.19 -23.84 32.60
C PRO A 59 -18.50 -23.05 32.51
N PRO A 60 -19.54 -23.49 33.22
CA PRO A 60 -20.83 -22.83 33.20
C PRO A 60 -20.81 -21.55 34.03
N ASN A 61 -21.60 -20.61 33.51
CA ASN A 61 -22.20 -19.49 34.19
C ASN A 61 -22.56 -19.81 35.65
N THR A 62 -21.91 -19.13 36.60
CA THR A 62 -22.35 -19.11 38.00
C THR A 62 -22.65 -17.66 38.36
N ASN A 63 -23.95 -17.35 38.38
CA ASN A 63 -24.50 -16.26 39.17
C ASN A 63 -24.00 -16.40 40.61
N ASN A 64 -23.43 -15.34 41.18
CA ASN A 64 -23.55 -15.14 42.60
C ASN A 64 -23.65 -13.65 42.93
N ASN A 65 -24.85 -13.29 43.37
CA ASN A 65 -25.15 -12.07 44.10
C ASN A 65 -24.39 -12.03 45.42
N ASN A 66 -24.16 -10.79 45.89
CA ASN A 66 -24.20 -10.38 47.29
C ASN A 66 -23.16 -10.95 48.27
N TYR A 67 -22.26 -10.11 48.77
CA TYR A 67 -22.43 -9.36 50.04
C TYR A 67 -21.10 -8.73 50.49
N ASN A 68 -21.18 -7.45 50.86
CA ASN A 68 -20.47 -6.76 51.95
C ASN A 68 -19.06 -7.25 52.35
N GLY A 69 -18.04 -6.54 51.86
CA GLY A 69 -16.70 -6.56 52.41
C GLY A 69 -16.07 -5.17 52.34
N ARG A 70 -16.35 -4.33 53.34
CA ARG A 70 -15.51 -3.18 53.69
C ARG A 70 -14.09 -3.70 53.95
N GLY A 71 -13.20 -3.50 52.98
CA GLY A 71 -11.75 -3.70 53.07
C GLY A 71 -11.03 -2.46 52.54
N PRO A 72 -9.83 -2.13 53.06
CA PRO A 72 -9.35 -0.77 53.15
C PRO A 72 -9.01 -0.19 51.79
N LYS A 73 -9.48 1.05 51.58
CA LYS A 73 -9.11 1.93 50.48
C LYS A 73 -7.59 2.11 50.49
N ILE A 74 -6.88 1.30 49.70
CA ILE A 74 -5.55 1.65 49.25
C ILE A 74 -5.76 2.85 48.34
N ALA A 75 -5.53 4.03 48.92
CA ALA A 75 -5.35 5.26 48.18
C ALA A 75 -4.13 5.08 47.28
N VAL A 76 -4.34 4.53 46.08
CA VAL A 76 -3.40 4.73 44.97
C VAL A 76 -3.54 6.19 44.55
N ARG A 77 -2.82 6.97 45.34
CA ARG A 77 -2.29 8.29 45.12
C ARG A 77 -2.13 8.58 43.62
N GLY A 78 -3.02 9.42 43.10
CA GLY A 78 -2.64 10.53 42.24
C GLY A 78 -1.93 10.20 40.92
N GLY A 79 -2.26 9.07 40.28
CA GLY A 79 -2.00 8.92 38.85
C GLY A 79 -3.00 9.80 38.11
N GLY A 80 -2.69 11.10 38.03
CA GLY A 80 -3.51 12.07 37.33
C GLY A 80 -3.88 11.52 35.96
N PHE A 81 -5.17 11.25 35.77
CA PHE A 81 -5.78 11.37 34.46
C PHE A 81 -5.59 12.83 34.07
N THR A 82 -4.39 13.15 33.56
CA THR A 82 -4.20 14.31 32.71
C THR A 82 -5.30 14.16 31.66
N PRO A 83 -6.14 15.18 31.45
CA PRO A 83 -7.12 15.12 30.39
C PRO A 83 -6.33 15.00 29.08
N ALA A 84 -6.16 13.77 28.59
CA ALA A 84 -5.76 13.43 27.23
C ALA A 84 -6.79 13.92 26.18
N ARG A 85 -7.62 14.88 26.58
CA ARG A 85 -8.74 15.50 25.88
C ARG A 85 -8.40 16.93 25.44
N GLN A 86 -7.19 17.41 25.72
CA GLN A 86 -6.79 18.78 25.43
C GLN A 86 -5.33 18.93 24.98
N GLU A 87 -4.71 17.88 24.44
CA GLU A 87 -3.95 18.08 23.20
C GLU A 87 -4.99 18.52 22.16
N ARG A 88 -5.32 19.81 22.21
CA ARG A 88 -6.07 20.48 21.16
C ARG A 88 -5.31 20.12 19.90
N ASN A 89 -6.01 19.48 18.96
CA ASN A 89 -5.53 19.16 17.63
C ASN A 89 -4.98 20.43 16.99
N GLU A 90 -3.72 20.78 17.29
CA GLU A 90 -3.00 21.81 16.57
C GLU A 90 -2.96 21.30 15.15
N LYS A 91 -3.72 21.95 14.28
CA LYS A 91 -3.80 21.57 12.88
C LYS A 91 -2.41 21.74 12.31
N ASP A 92 -1.85 20.65 11.80
CA ASP A 92 -0.55 20.70 11.15
C ASP A 92 -0.60 21.61 9.90
N ALA A 93 -1.77 21.70 9.26
CA ALA A 93 -2.06 22.49 8.07
C ALA A 93 -3.57 22.72 7.91
N ASP A 94 -3.95 23.66 7.06
CA ASP A 94 -5.34 23.82 6.59
C ASP A 94 -5.58 22.98 5.33
N ILE A 95 -4.57 22.89 4.47
CA ILE A 95 -4.60 22.12 3.22
C ILE A 95 -3.38 21.20 3.14
N VAL A 96 -3.63 19.93 2.80
CA VAL A 96 -2.61 18.90 2.58
C VAL A 96 -2.71 18.42 1.14
N VAL A 97 -1.72 18.78 0.32
CA VAL A 97 -1.60 18.26 -1.04
C VAL A 97 -0.75 16.99 -0.99
N VAL A 98 -1.26 15.87 -1.52
CA VAL A 98 -0.68 14.53 -1.27
C VAL A 98 -0.01 13.97 -2.53
N ASP A 99 1.25 13.54 -2.42
CA ASP A 99 1.95 12.81 -3.48
C ASP A 99 1.50 11.33 -3.58
N ALA A 100 1.69 10.72 -4.76
CA ALA A 100 1.43 9.30 -4.99
C ALA A 100 2.18 8.39 -4.01
N SER A 101 3.41 8.76 -3.63
CA SER A 101 4.20 7.99 -2.66
C SER A 101 3.51 7.84 -1.31
N VAL A 102 2.86 8.90 -0.81
CA VAL A 102 2.13 8.89 0.46
C VAL A 102 0.87 8.03 0.35
N LEU A 103 0.15 8.11 -0.76
CA LEU A 103 -1.04 7.27 -1.00
C LEU A 103 -0.69 5.77 -1.02
N ILE A 104 0.45 5.41 -1.58
CA ILE A 104 0.89 4.02 -1.72
C ILE A 104 1.49 3.48 -0.42
N HIS A 105 2.35 4.27 0.23
CA HIS A 105 3.21 3.79 1.31
C HIS A 105 2.74 4.23 2.70
N ALA A 106 1.92 5.28 2.79
CA ALA A 106 1.46 5.86 4.06
C ALA A 106 -0.07 6.08 4.07
N LEU A 107 -0.83 5.16 3.46
CA LEU A 107 -2.30 5.24 3.41
C LEU A 107 -2.96 5.36 4.80
N GLY A 108 -2.32 4.80 5.84
CA GLY A 108 -2.76 4.96 7.23
C GLY A 108 -2.79 6.43 7.68
N GLN A 109 -1.79 7.23 7.27
CA GLN A 109 -1.74 8.66 7.57
C GLN A 109 -2.85 9.43 6.86
N VAL A 110 -3.10 9.12 5.57
CA VAL A 110 -4.20 9.72 4.80
C VAL A 110 -5.54 9.43 5.47
N LYS A 111 -5.77 8.18 5.87
CA LYS A 111 -6.96 7.80 6.64
C LYS A 111 -7.07 8.54 7.96
N LYS A 112 -5.95 8.82 8.65
CA LYS A 112 -5.93 9.61 9.90
C LYS A 112 -6.36 11.06 9.64
N TRP A 113 -5.90 11.69 8.56
CA TRP A 113 -6.35 13.03 8.16
C TRP A 113 -7.85 13.03 7.79
N CYS A 114 -8.36 11.97 7.19
CA CYS A 114 -9.79 11.81 6.89
C CYS A 114 -10.70 11.55 8.11
N ARG A 115 -10.17 11.31 9.32
CA ARG A 115 -11.00 11.02 10.51
C ARG A 115 -11.79 12.24 10.97
N GLU A 116 -12.95 12.01 11.58
CA GLU A 116 -13.77 13.06 12.20
C GLU A 116 -12.98 13.81 13.29
N GLY A 117 -13.22 15.12 13.41
CA GLY A 117 -12.51 16.00 14.36
C GLY A 117 -11.21 16.59 13.83
N ARG A 118 -10.82 16.22 12.60
CA ARG A 118 -9.79 16.90 11.81
C ARG A 118 -10.45 17.87 10.83
N GLU A 119 -9.75 18.94 10.52
CA GLU A 119 -10.27 20.05 9.71
C GLU A 119 -9.42 20.28 8.46
N GLU A 120 -8.32 19.53 8.32
CA GLU A 120 -7.44 19.58 7.17
C GLU A 120 -8.18 19.10 5.91
N ILE A 121 -8.03 19.87 4.83
CA ILE A 121 -8.54 19.51 3.51
C ILE A 121 -7.45 18.82 2.72
N ILE A 122 -7.74 17.61 2.25
CA ILE A 122 -6.80 16.78 1.49
C ILE A 122 -7.08 16.98 0.00
N ILE A 123 -6.05 17.40 -0.73
CA ILE A 123 -6.07 17.51 -2.20
C ILE A 123 -5.22 16.40 -2.80
N VAL A 124 -5.83 15.64 -3.70
CA VAL A 124 -5.15 14.61 -4.50
C VAL A 124 -4.91 15.16 -5.91
N PRO A 125 -3.65 15.38 -6.32
CA PRO A 125 -3.31 15.80 -7.68
C PRO A 125 -3.80 14.78 -8.73
N LEU A 126 -4.25 15.25 -9.89
CA LEU A 126 -4.69 14.38 -10.98
C LEU A 126 -3.57 13.44 -11.44
N GLU A 127 -2.33 13.91 -11.45
CA GLU A 127 -1.18 13.09 -11.84
C GLU A 127 -0.84 11.99 -10.82
N ALA A 128 -1.22 12.17 -9.55
CA ALA A 128 -1.11 11.11 -8.56
C ALA A 128 -2.08 9.96 -8.87
N LEU A 129 -3.31 10.29 -9.32
CA LEU A 129 -4.28 9.29 -9.78
C LEU A 129 -3.79 8.55 -11.03
N ASN A 130 -3.25 9.28 -12.02
CA ASN A 130 -2.63 8.67 -13.21
C ASN A 130 -1.50 7.71 -12.82
N THR A 131 -0.68 8.11 -11.85
CA THR A 131 0.42 7.28 -11.34
C THR A 131 -0.10 6.00 -10.67
N LEU A 132 -1.15 6.07 -9.85
CA LEU A 132 -1.79 4.88 -9.28
C LEU A 132 -2.30 3.93 -10.37
N ASP A 133 -2.87 4.46 -11.46
CA ASP A 133 -3.38 3.66 -12.58
C ASP A 133 -2.30 2.95 -13.39
N LEU A 134 -1.13 3.57 -13.52
CA LEU A 134 0.04 2.95 -14.12
C LEU A 134 0.62 1.85 -13.21
N LEU A 135 0.60 2.08 -11.89
CA LEU A 135 1.20 1.18 -10.91
C LEU A 135 0.28 0.01 -10.51
N LYS A 136 -1.05 0.14 -10.63
CA LYS A 136 -2.01 -0.92 -10.25
C LYS A 136 -2.04 -2.13 -11.19
N LYS A 137 -1.18 -2.17 -12.22
CA LYS A 137 -1.04 -3.28 -13.17
C LYS A 137 -0.07 -4.35 -12.64
N GLY A 138 -0.40 -5.63 -12.81
CA GLY A 138 0.43 -6.77 -12.37
C GLY A 138 0.18 -7.22 -10.92
N THR A 139 1.00 -8.13 -10.40
CA THR A 139 0.78 -8.78 -9.10
C THR A 139 1.78 -8.36 -8.02
N SER A 140 2.67 -7.41 -8.33
CA SER A 140 3.67 -6.90 -7.39
C SER A 140 3.04 -6.30 -6.13
N VAL A 141 3.80 -6.29 -5.02
CA VAL A 141 3.37 -5.65 -3.77
C VAL A 141 3.04 -4.17 -3.99
N LEU A 142 3.83 -3.49 -4.82
CA LEU A 142 3.56 -2.10 -5.24
C LEU A 142 2.20 -1.97 -5.95
N ALA A 143 1.87 -2.89 -6.87
CA ALA A 143 0.59 -2.88 -7.55
C ALA A 143 -0.59 -3.17 -6.61
N GLN A 144 -0.42 -4.07 -5.65
CA GLN A 144 -1.43 -4.35 -4.62
C GLN A 144 -1.69 -3.11 -3.75
N ARG A 145 -0.63 -2.41 -3.31
CA ARG A 145 -0.75 -1.15 -2.56
C ARG A 145 -1.41 -0.05 -3.38
N ALA A 146 -1.04 0.10 -4.65
CA ALA A 146 -1.67 1.07 -5.56
C ALA A 146 -3.18 0.79 -5.71
N ARG A 147 -3.60 -0.48 -5.87
CA ARG A 147 -5.03 -0.85 -5.87
C ARG A 147 -5.73 -0.51 -4.56
N ALA A 148 -5.09 -0.78 -3.43
CA ALA A 148 -5.65 -0.46 -2.12
C ALA A 148 -5.83 1.06 -1.95
N ALA A 149 -4.87 1.87 -2.41
CA ALA A 149 -4.96 3.31 -2.44
C ALA A 149 -6.10 3.79 -3.35
N SER A 150 -6.20 3.30 -4.59
CA SER A 150 -7.30 3.65 -5.51
C SER A 150 -8.68 3.35 -4.90
N ARG A 151 -8.87 2.15 -4.34
CA ARG A 151 -10.13 1.78 -3.66
C ARG A 151 -10.46 2.67 -2.47
N ALA A 152 -9.44 3.03 -1.68
CA ALA A 152 -9.62 3.92 -0.54
C ALA A 152 -10.01 5.33 -1.00
N LEU A 153 -9.46 5.80 -2.11
CA LEU A 153 -9.83 7.08 -2.71
C LEU A 153 -11.27 7.05 -3.25
N GLU A 154 -11.63 6.03 -4.04
CA GLU A 154 -13.00 5.85 -4.55
C GLU A 154 -14.06 5.86 -3.43
N ALA A 155 -13.75 5.25 -2.28
CA ALA A 155 -14.67 5.20 -1.14
C ALA A 155 -14.81 6.53 -0.38
N GLN A 156 -13.89 7.47 -0.57
CA GLN A 156 -13.80 8.71 0.21
C GLN A 156 -14.03 9.96 -0.64
N VAL A 157 -13.58 10.01 -1.88
CA VAL A 157 -13.80 11.15 -2.78
C VAL A 157 -15.30 11.27 -3.05
N GLY A 158 -15.85 12.47 -2.86
CA GLY A 158 -17.28 12.75 -3.05
C GLY A 158 -18.17 12.38 -1.84
N VAL A 159 -17.72 11.47 -0.97
CA VAL A 159 -18.40 11.14 0.30
C VAL A 159 -17.87 12.03 1.43
N ASN A 160 -16.55 12.20 1.50
CA ASN A 160 -15.89 13.05 2.48
C ASN A 160 -15.63 14.43 1.87
N PRO A 161 -16.31 15.50 2.31
CA PRO A 161 -16.16 16.83 1.72
C PRO A 161 -14.74 17.40 1.86
N ARG A 162 -13.94 16.86 2.79
CA ARG A 162 -12.56 17.27 3.02
C ARG A 162 -11.57 16.58 2.09
N MET A 163 -11.95 15.52 1.38
CA MET A 163 -11.05 14.84 0.45
C MET A 163 -11.48 15.14 -0.98
N ARG A 164 -10.66 15.95 -1.66
CA ARG A 164 -10.96 16.47 -3.00
C ARG A 164 -9.88 16.05 -3.98
N VAL A 165 -10.27 15.93 -5.23
CA VAL A 165 -9.35 15.77 -6.35
C VAL A 165 -9.10 17.15 -6.95
N GLN A 166 -7.86 17.41 -7.39
CA GLN A 166 -7.49 18.63 -8.11
C GLN A 166 -8.44 18.85 -9.30
N GLN A 167 -8.88 20.10 -9.50
CA GLN A 167 -9.67 20.49 -10.68
C GLN A 167 -8.77 20.66 -11.92
N ASP A 168 -9.31 20.46 -13.12
CA ASP A 168 -8.52 20.51 -14.36
C ASP A 168 -7.82 21.86 -14.61
N ASN A 169 -8.40 22.95 -14.12
CA ASN A 169 -7.87 24.32 -14.20
C ASN A 169 -7.15 24.78 -12.92
N ALA A 170 -7.08 23.95 -11.89
CA ALA A 170 -6.41 24.26 -10.63
C ALA A 170 -4.91 23.95 -10.71
N PHE A 171 -4.20 24.68 -11.57
CA PHE A 171 -2.75 24.55 -11.74
C PHE A 171 -2.08 25.88 -12.07
N VAL A 172 -0.80 25.98 -11.72
CA VAL A 172 0.10 27.07 -12.12
C VAL A 172 1.01 26.59 -13.25
N LEU A 173 1.35 27.44 -14.21
CA LEU A 173 2.28 27.09 -15.28
C LEU A 173 3.68 26.85 -14.70
N TRP A 174 4.34 25.77 -15.11
CA TRP A 174 5.66 25.39 -14.57
C TRP A 174 6.69 26.53 -14.69
N ASP A 175 6.71 27.24 -15.81
CA ASP A 175 7.67 28.31 -16.08
C ASP A 175 7.43 29.58 -15.23
N SER A 176 6.27 29.68 -14.57
CA SER A 176 5.98 30.78 -13.63
C SER A 176 6.39 30.48 -12.19
N ILE A 177 6.86 29.25 -11.91
CA ILE A 177 7.32 28.85 -10.58
C ILE A 177 8.78 29.30 -10.41
N ASN A 178 9.02 30.13 -9.39
CA ASN A 178 10.37 30.54 -9.00
C ASN A 178 11.10 29.37 -8.33
N LEU A 179 11.96 28.69 -9.08
CA LEU A 179 12.76 27.58 -8.58
C LEU A 179 14.06 28.11 -7.94
N ALA A 180 14.32 27.70 -6.71
CA ALA A 180 15.58 28.00 -6.03
C ALA A 180 16.77 27.47 -6.83
N ALA A 181 17.88 28.22 -6.80
CA ALA A 181 19.13 27.83 -7.43
C ALA A 181 19.61 26.47 -6.90
N SER A 182 20.22 25.68 -7.78
CA SER A 182 20.83 24.41 -7.38
C SER A 182 22.06 24.70 -6.52
N PRO A 183 22.39 23.88 -5.51
CA PRO A 183 23.70 23.94 -4.87
C PRO A 183 24.80 23.81 -5.93
N GLU A 184 25.87 24.59 -5.78
CA GLU A 184 26.99 24.62 -6.73
C GLU A 184 27.54 23.21 -6.97
N GLY A 185 27.67 22.82 -8.24
CA GLY A 185 28.23 21.53 -8.65
C GLY A 185 27.24 20.38 -8.87
N GLU A 186 25.95 20.56 -8.55
CA GLU A 186 24.92 19.54 -8.84
C GLU A 186 24.40 19.67 -10.28
N THR A 187 24.59 18.65 -11.13
CA THR A 187 23.97 18.60 -12.46
C THR A 187 22.46 18.40 -12.32
N VAL A 188 21.69 19.48 -12.45
CA VAL A 188 20.23 19.44 -12.38
C VAL A 188 19.69 18.70 -13.61
N GLN A 189 19.22 17.46 -13.41
CA GLN A 189 18.43 16.79 -14.43
C GLN A 189 17.13 17.56 -14.66
N PRO A 190 16.63 17.69 -15.91
CA PRO A 190 15.38 18.39 -16.16
C PRO A 190 14.22 17.68 -15.45
N ALA A 191 13.35 18.47 -14.80
CA ALA A 191 12.17 17.95 -14.11
C ALA A 191 11.28 17.16 -15.07
N PRO A 192 10.97 15.87 -14.80
CA PRO A 192 10.05 15.08 -15.61
C PRO A 192 8.64 15.68 -15.62
N GLU A 193 7.92 15.50 -16.73
CA GLU A 193 6.61 16.13 -16.94
C GLU A 193 5.55 15.75 -15.88
N TRP A 194 5.47 14.47 -15.50
CA TRP A 194 4.61 14.00 -14.40
C TRP A 194 4.91 14.72 -13.08
N LEU A 195 6.18 14.99 -12.80
CA LEU A 195 6.58 15.68 -11.58
C LEU A 195 6.15 17.15 -11.63
N ARG A 196 6.34 17.81 -12.78
CA ARG A 196 5.95 19.21 -12.97
C ARG A 196 4.47 19.40 -12.64
N ARG A 197 3.59 18.52 -13.16
CA ARG A 197 2.14 18.56 -12.91
C ARG A 197 1.81 18.47 -11.42
N THR A 198 2.43 17.56 -10.68
CA THR A 198 2.22 17.43 -9.22
C THR A 198 2.65 18.68 -8.46
N ILE A 199 3.80 19.27 -8.80
CA ILE A 199 4.29 20.51 -8.16
C ILE A 199 3.42 21.72 -8.53
N CYS A 200 2.98 21.83 -9.79
CA CYS A 200 2.09 22.88 -10.27
C CYS A 200 0.73 22.87 -9.53
N CYS A 201 0.20 21.68 -9.23
CA CYS A 201 -0.99 21.53 -8.37
C CYS A 201 -0.73 22.09 -6.97
N ALA A 202 0.37 21.69 -6.33
CA ALA A 202 0.69 22.14 -4.98
C ALA A 202 0.93 23.66 -4.90
N GLN A 203 1.56 24.24 -5.92
CA GLN A 203 1.75 25.69 -6.02
C GLN A 203 0.44 26.46 -6.24
N TYR A 204 -0.49 25.91 -7.03
CA TYR A 204 -1.82 26.49 -7.17
C TYR A 204 -2.53 26.61 -5.82
N GLU A 205 -2.57 25.53 -5.04
CA GLU A 205 -3.19 25.57 -3.71
C GLU A 205 -2.43 26.52 -2.76
N ALA A 206 -1.10 26.59 -2.81
CA ALA A 206 -0.32 27.51 -1.98
C ALA A 206 -0.56 29.00 -2.30
N THR A 207 -0.92 29.33 -3.53
CA THR A 207 -1.09 30.70 -4.01
C THR A 207 -2.54 31.17 -4.00
N GLU A 208 -3.47 30.33 -4.45
CA GLU A 208 -4.86 30.72 -4.66
C GLU A 208 -5.64 30.80 -3.35
N THR A 209 -5.41 29.86 -2.43
CA THR A 209 -6.14 29.86 -1.15
C THR A 209 -5.76 31.06 -0.26
N GLY A 210 -4.63 31.71 -0.51
CA GLY A 210 -4.24 32.95 0.17
C GLY A 210 -5.00 34.20 -0.26
N LYS A 211 -5.83 34.13 -1.31
CA LYS A 211 -6.59 35.29 -1.82
C LYS A 211 -7.98 35.44 -1.20
N VAL A 212 -8.54 34.36 -0.66
CA VAL A 212 -9.95 34.33 -0.23
C VAL A 212 -10.11 34.77 1.22
N ASP A 213 -9.15 34.47 2.08
CA ASP A 213 -9.23 34.74 3.52
C ASP A 213 -8.11 35.69 3.98
N GLU A 214 -8.43 36.58 4.93
CA GLU A 214 -7.45 37.49 5.57
C GLU A 214 -6.30 36.72 6.26
N LYS A 215 -6.56 35.46 6.65
CA LYS A 215 -5.56 34.54 7.18
C LYS A 215 -5.08 33.63 6.06
N LYS A 216 -3.84 33.83 5.64
CA LYS A 216 -3.19 32.94 4.65
C LYS A 216 -3.21 31.50 5.18
N PRO A 217 -3.93 30.57 4.53
CA PRO A 217 -4.04 29.20 5.00
C PRO A 217 -2.68 28.50 4.90
N LYS A 218 -2.40 27.65 5.88
CA LYS A 218 -1.16 26.87 5.92
C LYS A 218 -1.29 25.67 4.98
N VAL A 219 -0.69 25.77 3.81
CA VAL A 219 -0.64 24.68 2.82
C VAL A 219 0.65 23.88 3.01
N ILE A 220 0.51 22.56 3.14
CA ILE A 220 1.65 21.63 3.18
C ILE A 220 1.59 20.64 2.02
N PHE A 221 2.76 20.24 1.54
CA PHE A 221 2.91 19.23 0.50
C PHE A 221 3.47 17.94 1.12
N ALA A 222 2.63 16.91 1.21
CA ALA A 222 2.96 15.65 1.85
C ALA A 222 3.69 14.71 0.88
N THR A 223 4.93 14.36 1.23
CA THR A 223 5.77 13.41 0.47
C THR A 223 6.29 12.33 1.41
N LEU A 224 6.60 11.14 0.90
CA LEU A 224 7.22 10.10 1.72
C LEU A 224 8.60 10.56 2.23
N ALA A 225 8.88 10.34 3.51
CA ALA A 225 10.11 10.78 4.18
C ALA A 225 11.36 10.09 3.61
N HIS A 226 11.25 8.79 3.33
CA HIS A 226 12.32 7.98 2.77
C HIS A 226 11.72 6.89 1.86
N ALA A 227 12.48 6.48 0.84
CA ALA A 227 12.06 5.38 -0.02
C ALA A 227 11.89 4.11 0.83
N PRO A 228 10.76 3.39 0.69
CA PRO A 228 10.53 2.22 1.50
C PRO A 228 11.55 1.16 1.12
N VAL A 229 12.21 0.58 2.12
CA VAL A 229 13.08 -0.58 1.90
C VAL A 229 12.16 -1.76 1.59
N LEU A 230 11.83 -1.92 0.30
CA LEU A 230 11.12 -3.10 -0.14
C LEU A 230 12.03 -4.30 0.10
N PRO A 231 11.54 -5.39 0.71
CA PRO A 231 12.33 -6.60 0.84
C PRO A 231 12.72 -7.02 -0.58
N ARG A 232 14.02 -6.87 -0.90
CA ARG A 232 14.57 -7.31 -2.17
C ARG A 232 14.24 -8.78 -2.26
N ALA A 233 13.47 -9.17 -3.27
CA ALA A 233 13.19 -10.58 -3.50
C ALA A 233 14.54 -11.31 -3.45
N PRO A 234 14.66 -12.41 -2.66
CA PRO A 234 15.91 -13.13 -2.58
C PRO A 234 16.35 -13.41 -4.01
N SER A 235 17.53 -12.90 -4.37
CA SER A 235 18.11 -13.19 -5.68
C SER A 235 18.09 -14.71 -5.81
N PRO A 236 17.50 -15.26 -6.89
CA PRO A 236 17.42 -16.70 -7.04
C PRO A 236 18.83 -17.29 -6.84
N PRO A 237 18.98 -18.31 -5.99
CA PRO A 237 20.29 -18.90 -5.72
C PRO A 237 20.90 -19.32 -7.05
N ASN A 238 22.13 -18.88 -7.32
CA ASN A 238 22.93 -19.10 -8.52
C ASN A 238 22.35 -20.20 -9.43
N THR A 239 21.56 -19.81 -10.42
CA THR A 239 21.08 -20.67 -11.50
C THR A 239 22.23 -20.95 -12.47
N GLY A 240 23.28 -21.61 -11.98
CA GLY A 240 24.40 -22.08 -12.80
C GLY A 240 24.03 -23.19 -13.77
N ASP A 241 22.92 -23.91 -13.51
CA ASP A 241 22.59 -25.15 -14.24
C ASP A 241 21.23 -25.12 -14.97
N SER A 242 20.58 -23.96 -15.11
CA SER A 242 19.36 -23.87 -15.94
C SER A 242 19.70 -23.31 -17.33
N PRO A 243 19.68 -24.14 -18.40
CA PRO A 243 20.07 -23.72 -19.75
C PRO A 243 19.08 -22.76 -20.42
N VAL A 244 17.96 -22.43 -19.75
CA VAL A 244 16.95 -21.51 -20.28
C VAL A 244 16.96 -20.24 -19.43
N PRO A 245 17.42 -19.10 -19.98
CA PRO A 245 17.34 -17.82 -19.31
C PRO A 245 15.86 -17.50 -19.06
N LEU A 246 15.41 -17.59 -17.80
CA LEU A 246 14.10 -17.07 -17.45
C LEU A 246 14.09 -15.56 -17.73
N PRO A 247 13.02 -15.00 -18.32
CA PRO A 247 12.93 -13.58 -18.57
C PRO A 247 13.09 -12.83 -17.24
N VAL A 248 14.12 -11.98 -17.17
CA VAL A 248 14.40 -11.14 -16.01
C VAL A 248 13.13 -10.35 -15.69
N PRO A 249 12.61 -10.40 -14.45
CA PRO A 249 11.48 -9.58 -14.05
C PRO A 249 11.77 -8.12 -14.39
N GLN A 250 11.08 -7.59 -15.40
CA GLN A 250 11.23 -6.20 -15.81
C GLN A 250 10.61 -5.35 -14.70
N ALA A 251 11.46 -4.60 -13.97
CA ALA A 251 10.99 -3.63 -13.01
C ALA A 251 10.00 -2.67 -13.70
N ASN A 252 8.96 -2.26 -12.99
CA ASN A 252 7.98 -1.36 -13.59
C ASN A 252 8.69 -0.03 -13.86
N LYS A 253 8.72 0.41 -15.13
CA LYS A 253 9.33 1.69 -15.54
C LYS A 253 8.79 2.91 -14.78
N HIS A 254 7.63 2.77 -14.12
CA HIS A 254 6.97 3.81 -13.33
C HIS A 254 7.25 3.73 -11.82
N GLU A 255 7.98 2.71 -11.35
CA GLU A 255 8.34 2.55 -9.93
C GLU A 255 8.99 3.79 -9.30
N PRO A 256 9.88 4.56 -9.98
CA PRO A 256 10.44 5.77 -9.41
C PRO A 256 9.41 6.80 -8.95
N ARG A 257 8.20 6.82 -9.56
CA ARG A 257 7.10 7.73 -9.21
C ARG A 257 6.49 7.44 -7.84
N ALA A 258 6.67 6.22 -7.32
CA ALA A 258 6.14 5.82 -6.01
C ALA A 258 7.07 6.18 -4.84
N THR A 259 8.31 6.61 -5.11
CA THR A 259 9.32 6.81 -4.06
C THR A 259 9.18 8.15 -3.33
N GLY A 260 8.62 9.18 -4.00
CA GLY A 260 8.51 10.53 -3.45
C GLY A 260 9.81 11.34 -3.41
N VAL A 261 10.97 10.73 -3.68
CA VAL A 261 12.30 11.37 -3.53
C VAL A 261 12.46 12.56 -4.48
N LEU A 262 12.22 12.34 -5.78
CA LEU A 262 12.31 13.39 -6.80
C LEU A 262 11.33 14.53 -6.50
N VAL A 263 10.10 14.16 -6.12
CA VAL A 263 9.00 15.08 -5.84
C VAL A 263 9.32 15.95 -4.63
N SER A 264 9.87 15.37 -3.56
CA SER A 264 10.33 16.10 -2.37
C SER A 264 11.44 17.10 -2.70
N TYR A 265 12.44 16.69 -3.52
CA TYR A 265 13.53 17.58 -3.96
C TYR A 265 13.00 18.80 -4.73
N TRP A 266 12.16 18.58 -5.76
CA TRP A 266 11.63 19.67 -6.56
C TRP A 266 10.61 20.54 -5.81
N ALA A 267 9.84 19.97 -4.89
CA ALA A 267 8.92 20.73 -4.04
C ALA A 267 9.66 21.74 -3.16
N ARG A 268 10.78 21.34 -2.54
CA ARG A 268 11.63 22.26 -1.77
C ARG A 268 12.20 23.37 -2.64
N ARG A 269 12.65 23.03 -3.85
CA ARG A 269 13.14 24.02 -4.82
C ARG A 269 12.05 24.98 -5.29
N ALA A 270 10.81 24.51 -5.41
CA ALA A 270 9.65 25.34 -5.71
C ALA A 270 9.17 26.18 -4.51
N GLY A 271 9.86 26.15 -3.37
CA GLY A 271 9.48 26.90 -2.16
C GLY A 271 8.26 26.36 -1.42
N LEU A 272 7.87 25.11 -1.67
CA LEU A 272 6.74 24.48 -0.98
C LEU A 272 7.15 23.98 0.41
N THR A 273 6.24 24.09 1.39
CA THR A 273 6.40 23.51 2.72
C THR A 273 6.19 21.99 2.66
N VAL A 274 7.29 21.25 2.53
CA VAL A 274 7.24 19.79 2.45
C VAL A 274 7.06 19.16 3.83
N HIS A 275 6.03 18.33 3.98
CA HIS A 275 5.82 17.52 5.18
C HIS A 275 6.22 16.06 4.90
N PRO A 276 7.36 15.59 5.47
CA PRO A 276 7.79 14.21 5.32
C PRO A 276 6.87 13.27 6.10
N VAL A 277 6.27 12.31 5.41
CA VAL A 277 5.39 11.30 5.99
C VAL A 277 6.14 9.98 6.12
N GLU A 278 6.12 9.40 7.31
CA GLU A 278 6.71 8.08 7.54
C GLU A 278 5.88 6.99 6.85
N PRO A 279 6.52 5.99 6.20
CA PRO A 279 5.81 4.85 5.64
C PRO A 279 5.00 4.14 6.73
N SER A 280 3.78 3.74 6.40
CA SER A 280 3.00 2.87 7.26
C SER A 280 3.73 1.54 7.37
N ALA A 281 3.99 1.09 8.61
CA ALA A 281 4.45 -0.27 8.84
C ALA A 281 3.56 -1.24 8.06
N GLU A 282 4.17 -2.15 7.32
CA GLU A 282 3.38 -3.20 6.66
C GLU A 282 2.55 -3.90 7.75
N PRO A 283 1.26 -4.17 7.51
CA PRO A 283 0.54 -5.08 8.36
C PRO A 283 1.31 -6.40 8.28
N GLY A 284 2.10 -6.67 9.32
CA GLY A 284 2.89 -7.89 9.41
C GLY A 284 2.00 -9.10 9.16
N PRO A 285 2.55 -10.22 8.67
CA PRO A 285 1.77 -11.42 8.41
C PRO A 285 0.93 -11.72 9.63
N TYR A 286 -0.39 -11.58 9.48
CA TYR A 286 -1.36 -11.62 10.55
C TYR A 286 -1.06 -12.80 11.48
N THR A 287 -0.41 -12.54 12.61
CA THR A 287 -0.43 -13.50 13.71
C THR A 287 -1.89 -13.52 14.15
N ASN A 288 -2.57 -14.64 13.93
CA ASN A 288 -4.01 -14.89 14.08
C ASN A 288 -4.60 -14.66 15.50
N GLY A 289 -4.04 -13.76 16.32
CA GLY A 289 -4.55 -13.43 17.64
C GLY A 289 -4.64 -11.92 17.78
N HIS A 290 -5.85 -11.40 17.70
CA HIS A 290 -6.21 -10.00 18.00
C HIS A 290 -5.66 -8.96 17.03
N ALA A 291 -6.49 -8.62 16.03
CA ALA A 291 -6.41 -7.30 15.41
C ALA A 291 -6.32 -6.26 16.54
N PRO A 292 -5.38 -5.30 16.51
CA PRO A 292 -5.48 -4.14 17.38
C PRO A 292 -6.74 -3.41 16.94
N THR A 293 -7.81 -3.64 17.68
CA THR A 293 -8.97 -2.79 17.71
C THR A 293 -8.46 -1.43 18.16
N TYR A 294 -7.95 -0.63 17.23
CA TYR A 294 -7.87 0.81 17.42
C TYR A 294 -9.30 1.20 17.76
N GLY A 295 -9.51 1.59 19.01
CA GLY A 295 -10.80 1.81 19.61
C GLY A 295 -11.63 2.79 18.79
N ASN A 296 -12.40 2.25 17.85
CA ASN A 296 -13.69 2.81 17.52
C ASN A 296 -14.51 2.66 18.79
N GLY A 297 -14.80 3.79 19.42
CA GLY A 297 -15.76 3.88 20.50
C GLY A 297 -16.98 3.03 20.14
N THR A 298 -17.26 2.09 21.04
CA THR A 298 -18.60 1.65 21.39
C THR A 298 -19.72 2.24 20.53
N ALA A 299 -20.03 1.60 19.40
CA ALA A 299 -21.38 1.59 18.86
C ALA A 299 -22.25 0.71 19.77
N ASN A 300 -22.41 1.18 21.02
CA ASN A 300 -23.38 0.69 21.97
C ASN A 300 -24.69 1.39 21.63
N GLY A 301 -25.37 0.87 20.61
CA GLY A 301 -26.66 1.35 20.11
C GLY A 301 -27.72 0.26 20.07
N ASN A 302 -27.58 -0.80 20.87
CA ASN A 302 -28.66 -1.76 21.10
C ASN A 302 -29.49 -1.31 22.31
N ARG A 303 -30.02 -0.08 22.27
CA ARG A 303 -31.08 0.35 23.19
C ARG A 303 -32.42 -0.06 22.58
N ARG A 304 -32.82 -1.29 22.89
CA ARG A 304 -34.22 -1.69 22.89
C ARG A 304 -34.95 -0.77 23.86
N HIS A 305 -35.61 0.26 23.32
CA HIS A 305 -36.68 0.94 24.05
C HIS A 305 -37.86 -0.02 24.11
N SER A 306 -37.99 -0.64 25.28
CA SER A 306 -39.24 -1.12 25.82
C SER A 306 -40.12 0.09 26.09
N SER A 307 -41.16 0.28 25.29
CA SER A 307 -42.36 1.00 25.70
C SER A 307 -43.58 0.25 25.18
N SER A 308 -44.33 -0.25 26.15
CA SER A 308 -45.73 -0.64 26.09
C SER A 308 -46.57 0.35 25.31
N GLU A 309 -47.39 -0.13 24.37
CA GLU A 309 -48.84 -0.24 24.52
C GLU A 309 -49.42 -0.95 23.29
N GLU A 310 -50.57 -1.58 23.53
CA GLU A 310 -51.50 -2.28 22.64
C GLU A 310 -51.40 -1.99 21.13
N GLU A 311 -51.47 -3.03 20.29
CA GLU A 311 -52.76 -3.41 19.68
C GLU A 311 -52.59 -4.64 18.77
N SER A 312 -53.28 -5.72 19.16
CA SER A 312 -53.91 -6.75 18.34
C SER A 312 -53.36 -7.06 16.93
N ARG A 313 -52.81 -8.28 16.76
CA ARG A 313 -53.19 -9.17 15.63
C ARG A 313 -52.76 -10.63 15.84
N PRO A 314 -53.62 -11.61 15.52
CA PRO A 314 -53.41 -13.01 15.87
C PRO A 314 -52.71 -13.81 14.76
N ASN A 315 -51.89 -14.76 15.22
CA ASN A 315 -51.89 -16.16 14.79
C ASN A 315 -51.88 -16.46 13.27
N THR A 316 -50.74 -16.94 12.75
CA THR A 316 -50.73 -17.99 11.73
C THR A 316 -49.41 -18.78 11.77
N GLN A 317 -49.53 -20.03 12.23
CA GLN A 317 -49.11 -21.25 11.52
C GLN A 317 -47.62 -21.38 11.10
N ARG A 318 -46.83 -22.22 11.78
CA ARG A 318 -46.65 -23.68 11.54
C ARG A 318 -45.72 -24.03 10.35
N GLY A 319 -44.47 -24.38 10.71
CA GLY A 319 -43.70 -25.52 10.17
C GLY A 319 -42.78 -25.29 8.96
N PRO A 320 -41.92 -26.26 8.56
CA PRO A 320 -41.59 -27.56 9.18
C PRO A 320 -40.05 -27.84 9.27
N PRO A 321 -39.61 -29.02 9.75
CA PRO A 321 -38.35 -29.20 10.47
C PRO A 321 -37.15 -29.74 9.65
N ARG A 322 -35.98 -29.64 10.30
CA ARG A 322 -34.71 -30.32 10.00
C ARG A 322 -34.88 -31.80 9.63
N ARG A 323 -34.32 -32.21 8.48
CA ARG A 323 -33.95 -33.61 8.22
C ARG A 323 -32.49 -33.86 8.55
N ARG A 324 -32.31 -34.75 9.52
CA ARG A 324 -31.08 -35.45 9.90
C ARG A 324 -31.04 -36.73 9.05
N ILE A 325 -29.93 -37.00 8.36
CA ILE A 325 -29.69 -38.30 7.71
C ILE A 325 -28.38 -38.86 8.27
N VAL A 326 -28.45 -40.11 8.70
CA VAL A 326 -27.41 -40.93 9.34
C VAL A 326 -27.21 -42.15 8.42
N THR A 327 -25.94 -42.42 8.06
CA THR A 327 -25.23 -43.68 7.67
C THR A 327 -26.02 -44.84 7.02
N ALA A 328 -25.53 -45.59 6.01
CA ALA A 328 -24.26 -46.33 5.93
C ALA A 328 -24.02 -46.87 4.47
N PRO A 329 -23.27 -47.98 4.21
CA PRO A 329 -22.00 -47.97 3.48
C PRO A 329 -22.03 -48.69 2.10
N ASP A 330 -20.86 -48.68 1.46
CA ASP A 330 -20.27 -49.79 0.68
C ASP A 330 -20.08 -49.63 -0.85
N THR A 331 -18.87 -50.01 -1.25
CA THR A 331 -18.33 -50.36 -2.58
C THR A 331 -18.26 -49.38 -3.76
N ALA A 332 -17.12 -49.51 -4.44
CA ALA A 332 -16.85 -49.30 -5.87
C ALA A 332 -16.06 -48.04 -6.26
N GLU A 333 -14.78 -48.29 -6.56
CA GLU A 333 -13.90 -47.48 -7.37
C GLU A 333 -14.61 -46.94 -8.62
N LYS A 334 -14.59 -45.62 -8.78
CA LYS A 334 -14.72 -44.99 -10.10
C LYS A 334 -14.01 -43.64 -10.10
N THR A 335 -13.00 -43.58 -10.96
CA THR A 335 -12.30 -42.40 -11.45
C THR A 335 -13.25 -41.22 -11.63
N ARG A 336 -12.97 -40.13 -10.92
CA ARG A 336 -13.71 -38.86 -11.05
C ARG A 336 -13.31 -38.19 -12.36
N PRO A 337 -14.25 -37.90 -13.29
CA PRO A 337 -13.95 -37.06 -14.44
C PRO A 337 -13.73 -35.62 -13.98
N LEU A 338 -12.70 -34.98 -14.53
CA LEU A 338 -12.50 -33.53 -14.44
C LEU A 338 -13.80 -32.83 -14.87
N VAL A 339 -14.24 -31.89 -14.04
CA VAL A 339 -15.43 -31.06 -14.23
C VAL A 339 -15.49 -30.54 -15.67
N GLU A 340 -16.41 -31.08 -16.47
CA GLU A 340 -16.76 -30.52 -17.77
C GLU A 340 -17.30 -29.11 -17.53
N ARG A 341 -16.63 -28.13 -18.14
CA ARG A 341 -17.07 -26.73 -18.07
C ARG A 341 -18.41 -26.62 -18.83
N PRO A 342 -19.41 -25.91 -18.29
CA PRO A 342 -20.69 -25.70 -18.95
C PRO A 342 -20.50 -25.19 -20.40
N PRO A 343 -21.32 -25.60 -21.36
CA PRO A 343 -21.19 -25.21 -22.78
C PRO A 343 -21.07 -23.70 -22.99
N ALA A 344 -21.73 -22.90 -22.14
CA ALA A 344 -21.65 -21.44 -22.15
C ALA A 344 -20.24 -20.90 -21.89
N VAL A 345 -19.45 -21.56 -21.04
CA VAL A 345 -18.08 -21.16 -20.72
C VAL A 345 -17.12 -21.50 -21.86
N LYS A 346 -17.38 -22.61 -22.58
CA LYS A 346 -16.58 -22.99 -23.76
C LYS A 346 -16.80 -22.02 -24.91
N ALA A 347 -18.05 -21.65 -25.19
CA ALA A 347 -18.39 -20.65 -26.22
C ALA A 347 -17.78 -19.26 -25.92
N MET A 348 -17.70 -18.88 -24.63
CA MET A 348 -17.12 -17.61 -24.23
C MET A 348 -15.58 -17.60 -24.27
N MET A 349 -14.92 -18.74 -24.08
CA MET A 349 -13.46 -18.80 -24.28
C MET A 349 -13.08 -18.80 -25.76
N ASP A 350 -13.90 -19.41 -26.63
CA ASP A 350 -13.64 -19.42 -28.07
C ASP A 350 -13.85 -18.03 -28.71
N SER A 351 -14.73 -17.19 -28.17
CA SER A 351 -14.91 -15.81 -28.66
C SER A 351 -13.77 -14.85 -28.27
N VAL A 352 -13.06 -15.13 -27.18
CA VAL A 352 -11.91 -14.32 -26.72
C VAL A 352 -10.61 -14.73 -27.42
N ALA A 353 -10.55 -15.95 -27.99
CA ALA A 353 -9.37 -16.46 -28.68
C ALA A 353 -9.21 -15.95 -30.13
N GLN A 354 -10.15 -15.17 -30.67
CA GLN A 354 -9.97 -14.61 -32.00
C GLN A 354 -8.95 -13.45 -31.98
N PRO A 355 -7.84 -13.55 -32.73
CA PRO A 355 -6.87 -12.47 -32.82
C PRO A 355 -7.54 -11.26 -33.48
N SER A 356 -7.65 -10.16 -32.74
CA SER A 356 -8.13 -8.87 -33.25
C SER A 356 -7.33 -8.51 -34.52
N ARG A 357 -8.00 -8.45 -35.66
CA ARG A 357 -7.43 -8.02 -36.94
C ARG A 357 -6.77 -6.66 -36.75
N ALA A 358 -5.46 -6.60 -36.98
CA ALA A 358 -4.71 -5.35 -36.94
C ALA A 358 -5.21 -4.44 -38.08
N ILE A 359 -5.87 -3.35 -37.71
CA ILE A 359 -6.20 -2.26 -38.63
C ILE A 359 -4.90 -1.50 -38.91
N ARG A 360 -4.33 -1.72 -40.10
CA ARG A 360 -3.20 -0.92 -40.58
C ARG A 360 -3.74 0.43 -41.02
N VAL A 361 -3.53 1.45 -40.19
CA VAL A 361 -3.76 2.85 -40.56
C VAL A 361 -2.52 3.32 -41.33
N LEU A 362 -2.68 3.61 -42.63
CA LEU A 362 -1.66 4.32 -43.42
C LEU A 362 -1.69 5.81 -43.07
N ALA A 363 -0.51 6.45 -43.10
CA ALA A 363 -0.29 7.84 -42.66
C ALA A 363 -0.91 8.94 -43.57
N ARG A 364 -1.95 8.63 -44.33
CA ARG A 364 -2.77 9.59 -45.07
C ARG A 364 -4.22 9.20 -44.86
N GLY A 365 -4.96 10.01 -44.11
CA GLY A 365 -6.30 9.73 -43.59
C GLY A 365 -7.40 9.54 -44.63
N GLU A 366 -7.34 8.48 -45.42
CA GLU A 366 -8.48 7.99 -46.21
C GLU A 366 -8.92 6.63 -45.68
N LYS A 367 -10.22 6.55 -45.38
CA LYS A 367 -10.88 5.43 -44.72
C LYS A 367 -11.47 4.52 -45.81
N LEU A 368 -11.00 3.27 -45.90
CA LEU A 368 -11.65 2.23 -46.72
C LEU A 368 -12.83 1.65 -45.91
N GLU A 369 -14.02 1.65 -46.51
CA GLU A 369 -15.16 0.86 -46.03
C GLU A 369 -14.96 -0.65 -46.30
N PRO A 370 -15.55 -1.51 -45.45
CA PRO A 370 -15.11 -2.89 -45.24
C PRO A 370 -15.24 -3.84 -46.42
#